data_AF-F8ALT7-F1
#
_entry.id   AF-F8ALT7-F1
#
_cell.length_a   1.000
_cell.length_b   1.000
_cell.length_c   1.000
_cell.angle_alpha   90.00
_cell.angle_beta   90.00
_cell.angle_gamma   90.00
#
_symmetry.space_group_name_H-M   'P 1'
#
loop_
_entity.id
_entity.type
_entity.pdbx_description
1 polymer ?
#
loop_
_entity_poly.entity_id
_entity_poly.type
_entity_poly.pdbx_seq_one_letter_code
_entity_poly.pdbx_strand_id
1 'polypeptide(L)'
;MKREEYFLKLIETIDELKEESKNGKPILVEGKKDIESLKKLGIDGNFITVSHTPFFEIADELVKNGVKEVILLTDFDRAGKHYAKEIIEELESNGIKVNTNIRRDILIYSHGDLKDIESLYSYIIRKCREYQFSGKCMEFIMSEDGK
;
A
#
# COMPACT_ATOMS: atom_id res chain seq x y z
N MET A 1 -22.05 9.07 -1.30
CA MET A 1 -21.08 9.23 -2.41
C MET A 1 -21.40 8.20 -3.49
N LYS A 2 -21.30 8.60 -4.76
CA LYS A 2 -21.44 7.68 -5.90
C LYS A 2 -20.19 6.79 -5.99
N ARG A 3 -20.31 5.59 -6.57
CA ARG A 3 -19.18 4.64 -6.71
C ARG A 3 -17.96 5.25 -7.42
N GLU A 4 -18.19 6.18 -8.34
CA GLU A 4 -17.14 6.93 -9.04
C GLU A 4 -16.34 7.85 -8.10
N GLU A 5 -17.02 8.53 -7.16
CA GLU A 5 -16.36 9.41 -6.17
C GLU A 5 -15.48 8.61 -5.21
N TYR A 6 -15.92 7.42 -4.77
CA TYR A 6 -15.10 6.51 -3.98
C TYR A 6 -13.87 6.06 -4.78
N PHE A 7 -14.03 5.76 -6.07
CA PHE A 7 -12.90 5.39 -6.91
C PHE A 7 -11.89 6.54 -7.06
N LEU A 8 -12.34 7.79 -7.23
CA LEU A 8 -11.45 8.95 -7.24
C LEU A 8 -10.69 9.09 -5.91
N LYS A 9 -11.35 8.86 -4.78
CA LYS A 9 -10.68 8.82 -3.47
C LYS A 9 -9.66 7.70 -3.34
N LEU A 10 -9.92 6.52 -3.93
CA LEU A 10 -8.93 5.46 -4.00
C LEU A 10 -7.69 5.92 -4.77
N ILE A 11 -7.86 6.57 -5.93
CA ILE A 11 -6.73 7.10 -6.71
C ILE A 11 -5.95 8.14 -5.90
N GLU A 12 -6.62 9.07 -5.22
CA GLU A 12 -5.96 10.04 -4.32
C GLU A 12 -5.14 9.34 -3.21
N THR A 13 -5.65 8.25 -2.63
CA THR A 13 -4.90 7.45 -1.66
C THR A 13 -3.67 6.77 -2.26
N ILE A 14 -3.72 6.33 -3.53
CA ILE A 14 -2.56 5.77 -4.23
C ILE A 14 -1.53 6.87 -4.54
N ASP A 15 -1.97 8.06 -4.93
CA ASP A 15 -1.10 9.23 -5.12
C ASP A 15 -0.39 9.62 -3.82
N GLU A 16 -1.11 9.63 -2.69
CA GLU A 16 -0.53 9.85 -1.36
C GLU A 16 0.55 8.80 -1.03
N LEU A 17 0.25 7.52 -1.25
CA LEU A 17 1.22 6.43 -1.03
C LEU A 17 2.48 6.61 -1.91
N LYS A 18 2.31 7.03 -3.16
CA LYS A 18 3.41 7.30 -4.09
C LYS A 18 4.28 8.46 -3.61
N GLU A 19 3.69 9.50 -3.05
CA GLU A 19 4.42 10.64 -2.51
C GLU A 19 5.18 10.29 -1.22
N GLU A 20 4.55 9.57 -0.30
CA GLU A 20 5.20 9.04 0.91
C GLU A 20 6.40 8.13 0.57
N SER A 21 6.22 7.26 -0.44
CA SER A 21 7.27 6.39 -0.98
C SER A 21 8.46 7.20 -1.51
N LYS A 22 8.21 8.24 -2.31
CA LYS A 22 9.26 9.12 -2.85
C LYS A 22 10.02 9.87 -1.76
N ASN A 23 9.33 10.23 -0.69
CA ASN A 23 9.93 10.86 0.49
C ASN A 23 10.75 9.87 1.34
N GLY A 24 10.91 8.63 0.89
CA GLY A 24 11.75 7.61 1.51
C GLY A 24 11.08 6.88 2.67
N LYS A 25 9.77 7.04 2.88
CA LYS A 25 9.05 6.32 3.93
C LYS A 25 9.01 4.83 3.59
N PRO A 26 9.49 3.93 4.47
CA PRO A 26 9.43 2.51 4.19
C PRO A 26 7.99 1.99 4.16
N ILE A 27 7.73 1.07 3.23
CA ILE A 27 6.44 0.42 3.05
C ILE A 27 6.60 -1.06 3.38
N LEU A 28 5.94 -1.51 4.44
CA LEU A 28 5.89 -2.91 4.84
C LEU A 28 4.75 -3.60 4.10
N VAL A 29 5.07 -4.70 3.44
CA VAL A 29 4.14 -5.54 2.68
C VAL A 29 4.35 -7.02 3.02
N GLU A 30 3.36 -7.87 2.78
CA GLU A 30 3.49 -9.29 3.13
C GLU A 30 4.47 -10.00 2.19
N GLY A 31 4.37 -9.78 0.87
CA GLY A 31 5.16 -10.53 -0.09
C GLY A 31 5.57 -9.78 -1.35
N LYS A 32 6.37 -10.45 -2.19
CA LYS A 32 6.90 -9.90 -3.45
C LYS A 32 5.82 -9.51 -4.45
N LYS A 33 4.69 -10.22 -4.44
CA LYS A 33 3.57 -9.93 -5.35
C LYS A 33 2.85 -8.63 -5.01
N ASP A 34 2.81 -8.25 -3.72
CA ASP A 34 2.33 -6.93 -3.31
C ASP A 34 3.24 -5.85 -3.88
N ILE A 35 4.56 -6.03 -3.77
CA ILE A 35 5.55 -5.12 -4.36
C ILE A 35 5.32 -4.99 -5.87
N GLU A 36 5.13 -6.11 -6.59
CA GLU A 36 4.86 -6.08 -8.04
C GLU A 36 3.57 -5.31 -8.37
N SER A 37 2.51 -5.49 -7.58
CA SER A 37 1.24 -4.76 -7.73
C SER A 37 1.44 -3.25 -7.53
N LEU A 38 2.15 -2.85 -6.47
CA LEU A 38 2.44 -1.45 -6.15
C LEU A 38 3.38 -0.80 -7.19
N LYS A 39 4.39 -1.54 -7.66
CA LYS A 39 5.30 -1.06 -8.71
C LYS A 39 4.58 -0.81 -10.03
N LYS A 40 3.61 -1.65 -10.41
CA LYS A 40 2.76 -1.41 -11.60
C LYS A 40 1.86 -0.18 -11.47
N LEU A 41 1.68 0.36 -10.26
CA LEU A 41 1.02 1.65 -9.99
C LEU A 41 2.04 2.82 -9.93
N GLY A 42 3.30 2.56 -10.29
CA GLY A 42 4.40 3.52 -10.25
C GLY A 42 4.83 3.92 -8.83
N ILE A 43 4.58 3.07 -7.83
CA ILE A 43 5.11 3.23 -6.48
C ILE A 43 6.46 2.53 -6.43
N ASP A 44 7.54 3.31 -6.50
CA ASP A 44 8.91 2.82 -6.36
C ASP A 44 9.49 3.41 -5.07
N GLY A 45 9.79 2.54 -4.11
CA GLY A 45 10.10 2.91 -2.74
C GLY A 45 10.88 1.84 -2.00
N ASN A 46 11.19 2.15 -0.73
CA ASN A 46 11.80 1.20 0.17
C ASN A 46 10.75 0.19 0.66
N PHE A 47 10.65 -0.94 -0.02
CA PHE A 47 9.76 -2.04 0.36
C PHE A 47 10.44 -3.01 1.30
N ILE A 48 9.76 -3.36 2.39
CA ILE A 48 10.21 -4.35 3.37
C ILE A 48 9.16 -5.46 3.43
N THR A 49 9.57 -6.70 3.17
CA THR A 49 8.66 -7.86 3.28
C THR A 49 8.63 -8.41 4.69
N VAL A 50 7.44 -8.65 5.25
CA VAL A 50 7.28 -9.12 6.64
C VAL A 50 7.07 -10.64 6.77
N SER A 51 6.70 -11.36 5.70
CA SER A 51 6.34 -12.79 5.76
C SER A 51 7.48 -13.77 6.05
N HIS A 52 8.74 -13.34 5.91
CA HIS A 52 9.92 -14.21 6.02
C HIS A 52 10.96 -13.72 7.01
N THR A 53 10.70 -12.58 7.67
CA THR A 53 11.64 -11.93 8.57
C THR A 53 10.97 -11.75 9.93
N PRO A 54 11.57 -12.20 11.04
CA PRO A 54 11.04 -11.94 12.37
C PRO A 54 10.87 -10.44 12.62
N PHE A 55 9.75 -10.02 13.23
CA PHE A 55 9.42 -8.61 13.39
C PHE A 55 10.44 -7.83 14.21
N PHE A 56 11.07 -8.46 15.21
CA PHE A 56 12.12 -7.81 16.01
C PHE A 56 13.35 -7.46 15.14
N GLU A 57 13.71 -8.29 14.16
CA GLU A 57 14.82 -8.00 13.24
C GLU A 57 14.49 -6.80 12.35
N ILE A 58 13.23 -6.72 11.90
CA ILE A 58 12.72 -5.57 11.14
C ILE A 58 12.78 -4.30 12.01
N ALA A 59 12.35 -4.39 13.27
CA ALA A 59 12.40 -3.27 14.20
C ALA A 59 13.84 -2.78 14.43
N ASP A 60 14.77 -3.71 14.71
CA ASP A 60 16.20 -3.41 14.91
C ASP A 60 16.81 -2.72 13.68
N GLU A 61 16.51 -3.22 12.48
CA GLU A 61 16.99 -2.62 11.23
C GLU A 61 16.42 -1.21 11.03
N LEU A 62 15.13 -1.01 11.28
CA LEU A 62 14.48 0.31 11.16
C LEU A 62 15.06 1.32 12.16
N VAL A 63 15.25 0.92 13.42
CA VAL A 63 15.88 1.76 14.46
C VAL A 63 17.30 2.13 14.07
N LYS A 64 18.10 1.16 13.62
CA LYS A 64 19.49 1.37 13.20
C LYS A 64 19.59 2.36 12.04
N ASN A 65 18.63 2.33 11.12
CA ASN A 65 18.53 3.26 9.99
C ASN A 65 17.87 4.61 10.36
N GLY A 66 17.51 4.83 11.63
CA GLY A 66 16.91 6.08 12.09
C GLY A 66 15.47 6.30 11.64
N VAL A 67 14.78 5.25 11.17
CA VAL A 67 13.40 5.33 10.71
C VAL A 67 12.47 5.62 11.90
N LYS A 68 11.54 6.56 11.72
CA LYS A 68 10.57 6.98 12.75
C LYS A 68 9.13 6.58 12.44
N GLU A 69 8.83 6.34 11.18
CA GLU A 69 7.50 5.95 10.74
C GLU A 69 7.60 5.04 9.52
N VAL A 70 6.71 4.05 9.46
CA VAL A 70 6.52 3.18 8.30
C VAL A 70 5.05 3.13 7.88
N ILE A 71 4.79 2.77 6.62
CA ILE A 71 3.44 2.47 6.15
C ILE A 71 3.27 0.95 6.13
N LEU A 72 2.16 0.46 6.68
CA LEU A 72 1.87 -0.98 6.73
C LEU A 72 0.70 -1.35 5.80
N LEU A 73 0.97 -2.20 4.81
CA LEU A 73 0.01 -2.71 3.83
C LEU A 73 -0.06 -4.25 3.89
N THR A 74 -0.76 -4.77 4.90
CA THR A 74 -1.14 -6.20 4.99
C THR A 74 -2.46 -6.49 4.30
N ASP A 75 -2.74 -7.78 4.09
CA ASP A 75 -3.99 -8.25 3.50
C ASP A 75 -5.22 -7.82 4.33
N PHE A 76 -6.37 -7.73 3.65
CA PHE A 76 -7.61 -7.23 4.25
C PHE A 76 -8.39 -8.31 5.01
N ASP A 77 -7.90 -9.55 4.99
CA ASP A 77 -8.54 -10.70 5.62
C ASP A 77 -8.32 -10.75 7.15
N ARG A 78 -8.78 -11.82 7.79
CA ARG A 78 -8.63 -11.98 9.25
C ARG A 78 -7.18 -12.23 9.66
N ALA A 79 -6.41 -12.96 8.85
CA ALA A 79 -5.01 -13.26 9.13
C ALA A 79 -4.18 -11.98 9.03
N GLY A 80 -4.32 -11.22 7.94
CA GLY A 80 -3.65 -9.93 7.74
C GLY A 80 -3.99 -8.88 8.80
N LYS A 81 -5.19 -8.92 9.40
CA LYS A 81 -5.54 -8.08 10.57
C LYS A 81 -4.81 -8.51 11.84
N HIS A 82 -4.68 -9.80 12.08
CA HIS A 82 -3.92 -10.30 13.23
C HIS A 82 -2.44 -9.97 13.06
N TYR A 83 -1.90 -10.23 11.87
CA TYR A 83 -0.52 -9.93 11.50
C TYR A 83 -0.20 -8.44 11.65
N ALA A 84 -1.09 -7.56 11.19
CA ALA A 84 -0.93 -6.13 11.37
C ALA A 84 -0.84 -5.72 12.84
N LYS A 85 -1.64 -6.35 13.71
CA LYS A 85 -1.61 -6.05 15.15
C LYS A 85 -0.27 -6.41 15.76
N GLU A 86 0.28 -7.58 15.46
CA GLU A 86 1.58 -8.02 15.99
C GLU A 86 2.72 -7.12 15.51
N ILE A 87 2.71 -6.72 14.23
CA ILE A 87 3.70 -5.80 13.66
C ILE A 87 3.62 -4.42 14.34
N ILE A 88 2.40 -3.90 14.56
CA ILE A 88 2.19 -2.62 15.23
C ILE A 88 2.73 -2.68 16.65
N GLU A 89 2.38 -3.73 17.41
CA GLU A 89 2.85 -3.90 18.79
C GLU A 89 4.38 -3.94 18.88
N GLU A 90 5.04 -4.71 18.01
CA GLU A 90 6.50 -4.82 17.98
C GLU A 90 7.16 -3.48 17.61
N LEU A 91 6.75 -2.85 16.50
CA LEU A 91 7.40 -1.63 16.00
C LEU A 91 7.14 -0.42 16.91
N GLU A 92 5.93 -0.25 17.42
CA GLU A 92 5.61 0.89 18.30
C GLU A 92 6.29 0.75 19.66
N SER A 93 6.50 -0.47 20.17
CA SER A 93 7.29 -0.70 21.38
C SER A 93 8.76 -0.28 21.23
N ASN A 94 9.27 -0.29 19.99
CA ASN A 94 10.59 0.19 19.62
C ASN A 94 10.62 1.66 19.17
N GLY A 95 9.51 2.40 19.37
CA GLY A 95 9.42 3.84 19.08
C GLY A 95 9.27 4.18 17.59
N ILE A 96 8.86 3.22 16.77
CA ILE A 96 8.57 3.42 15.34
C ILE A 96 7.05 3.52 15.16
N LYS A 97 6.56 4.64 14.63
CA LYS A 97 5.14 4.81 14.33
C LYS A 97 4.72 3.93 13.15
N VAL A 98 3.57 3.27 13.25
CA VAL A 98 3.02 2.46 12.15
C VAL A 98 1.79 3.13 11.56
N ASN A 99 1.92 3.67 10.34
CA ASN A 99 0.81 4.27 9.62
C ASN A 99 -0.01 3.20 8.89
N THR A 100 -1.25 3.03 9.34
CA THR A 100 -2.25 2.12 8.73
C THR A 100 -3.39 2.85 8.00
N ASN A 101 -3.31 4.18 7.87
CA ASN A 101 -4.37 4.99 7.26
C ASN A 101 -4.54 4.65 5.78
N ILE A 102 -3.43 4.56 5.03
CA ILE A 102 -3.46 4.22 3.60
C ILE A 102 -4.13 2.85 3.38
N ARG A 103 -3.77 1.84 4.18
CA ARG A 103 -4.41 0.52 4.13
C ARG A 103 -5.91 0.59 4.40
N ARG A 104 -6.31 1.32 5.44
CA ARG A 104 -7.72 1.51 5.80
C ARG A 104 -8.49 2.20 4.67
N ASP A 105 -7.89 3.22 4.08
CA ASP A 105 -8.51 4.05 3.06
C ASP A 105 -8.63 3.28 1.74
N ILE A 106 -7.64 2.47 1.35
CA ILE A 106 -7.75 1.51 0.23
C ILE A 106 -8.95 0.58 0.43
N LEU A 107 -9.13 0.02 1.63
CA LEU A 107 -10.25 -0.87 1.93
C LEU A 107 -11.61 -0.16 1.84
N ILE A 108 -11.70 1.05 2.41
CA ILE A 108 -12.93 1.86 2.39
C ILE A 108 -13.30 2.25 0.96
N TYR A 109 -12.33 2.78 0.20
CA TYR A 109 -12.55 3.31 -1.14
C TYR A 109 -12.68 2.24 -2.23
N SER A 110 -12.24 1.00 -1.94
CA SER A 110 -12.57 -0.18 -2.74
C SER A 110 -13.90 -0.84 -2.35
N HIS A 111 -14.64 -0.31 -1.37
CA HIS A 111 -15.87 -0.92 -0.84
C HIS A 111 -15.68 -2.35 -0.31
N GLY A 112 -14.48 -2.73 0.09
CA GLY A 112 -14.18 -4.12 0.47
C GLY A 112 -14.15 -5.12 -0.69
N ASP A 113 -14.16 -4.64 -1.94
CA ASP A 113 -14.04 -5.50 -3.13
C ASP A 113 -12.62 -6.11 -3.27
N LEU A 114 -11.63 -5.56 -2.54
CA LEU A 114 -10.26 -6.05 -2.47
C LEU A 114 -10.06 -7.01 -1.29
N LYS A 115 -9.33 -8.10 -1.54
CA LYS A 115 -8.94 -9.08 -0.51
C LYS A 115 -7.51 -8.90 -0.02
N ASP A 116 -6.64 -8.42 -0.91
CA ASP A 116 -5.19 -8.37 -0.76
C ASP A 116 -4.62 -7.17 -1.53
N ILE A 117 -3.33 -6.89 -1.32
CA ILE A 117 -2.60 -5.83 -2.03
C ILE A 117 -2.15 -6.31 -3.42
N GLU A 118 -1.83 -7.60 -3.58
CA GLU A 118 -1.53 -8.27 -4.85
C GLU A 118 -2.54 -7.94 -5.97
N SER A 119 -3.84 -7.87 -5.65
CA SER A 119 -4.91 -7.60 -6.62
C SER A 119 -5.20 -6.13 -6.88
N LEU A 120 -4.62 -5.20 -6.10
CA LEU A 120 -4.90 -3.76 -6.15
C LEU A 120 -4.73 -3.17 -7.56
N TYR A 121 -3.61 -3.45 -8.24
CA TYR A 121 -3.37 -2.98 -9.60
C TYR A 121 -4.49 -3.40 -10.55
N SER A 122 -4.81 -4.70 -10.57
CA SER A 122 -5.83 -5.26 -11.47
C SER A 122 -7.23 -4.68 -11.20
N TYR A 123 -7.54 -4.40 -9.93
CA TYR A 123 -8.78 -3.76 -9.52
C TYR A 123 -8.88 -2.33 -10.09
N ILE A 124 -7.83 -1.53 -9.94
CA ILE A 124 -7.77 -0.16 -10.45
C ILE A 124 -7.95 -0.14 -11.97
N ILE A 125 -7.23 -0.98 -12.71
CA ILE A 125 -7.34 -1.09 -14.17
C ILE A 125 -8.77 -1.40 -14.61
N ARG A 126 -9.40 -2.37 -13.94
CA ARG A 126 -10.78 -2.76 -14.24
C ARG A 126 -11.76 -1.61 -13.98
N LYS A 127 -11.60 -0.89 -12.86
CA LYS A 127 -12.48 0.24 -12.50
C LYS A 127 -12.27 1.46 -13.38
N CYS A 128 -11.04 1.79 -13.78
CA CYS A 128 -10.79 2.86 -14.76
C CYS A 128 -11.54 2.61 -16.08
N ARG A 129 -11.57 1.36 -16.57
CA ARG A 129 -12.31 0.97 -17.79
C ARG A 129 -13.83 1.07 -17.62
N GLU A 130 -14.35 0.66 -16.46
CA GLU A 130 -15.78 0.68 -16.13
C GLU A 130 -16.35 2.10 -16.12
N TYR A 131 -15.62 3.05 -15.54
CA TYR A 131 -16.07 4.45 -15.38
C TYR A 131 -15.71 5.36 -16.55
N GLN A 132 -15.15 4.82 -17.65
CA GLN A 132 -14.76 5.60 -18.84
C GLN A 132 -13.84 6.80 -18.53
N PHE A 133 -13.00 6.73 -17.49
CA PHE A 133 -11.96 7.73 -17.21
C PHE A 133 -10.86 7.61 -18.28
N SER A 134 -11.15 8.16 -19.46
CA SER A 134 -10.35 8.02 -20.69
C SER A 134 -9.11 8.92 -20.72
N GLY A 135 -9.05 9.98 -19.89
CA GLY A 135 -7.90 10.90 -19.83
C GLY A 135 -6.97 10.64 -18.64
N LYS A 136 -7.44 10.92 -17.42
CA LYS A 136 -6.58 10.99 -16.23
C LYS A 136 -6.13 9.64 -15.65
N CYS A 137 -6.99 8.61 -15.68
CA CYS A 137 -6.65 7.25 -15.22
C CYS A 137 -5.65 6.58 -16.20
N MET A 138 -5.86 6.76 -17.50
CA MET A 138 -4.98 6.19 -18.54
C MET A 138 -3.62 6.88 -18.55
N GLU A 139 -3.50 8.20 -18.40
CA GLU A 139 -2.19 8.85 -18.24
C GLU A 139 -1.45 8.38 -16.97
N PHE A 140 -2.18 8.16 -15.88
CA PHE A 140 -1.62 7.63 -14.62
C PHE A 140 -1.08 6.20 -14.77
N ILE A 141 -1.76 5.35 -15.56
CA ILE A 141 -1.38 3.94 -15.78
C ILE A 141 -0.39 3.75 -16.95
N MET A 142 -0.52 4.53 -18.02
CA MET A 142 0.25 4.37 -19.28
C MET A 142 1.55 5.15 -19.31
N SER A 143 1.85 5.97 -18.30
CA SER A 143 3.15 6.66 -18.20
C SER A 143 4.34 5.71 -17.95
N GLU A 144 4.10 4.39 -17.79
CA GLU A 144 5.13 3.37 -17.56
C GLU A 144 5.22 2.26 -18.63
N ASP A 145 4.35 2.21 -19.65
CA ASP A 145 4.56 1.33 -20.82
C ASP A 145 5.59 1.92 -21.83
N GLY A 146 6.32 2.98 -21.43
CA GLY A 146 7.09 3.84 -22.32
C GLY A 146 8.54 4.15 -21.90
N LYS A 147 9.19 3.34 -21.07
CA LYS A 147 10.65 3.31 -20.91
C LYS A 147 11.21 1.92 -20.65
#